data_AF-A0A535UXM1-F1
#
_entry.id   AF-A0A535UXM1-F1
#
_cell.length_a   1.000
_cell.length_b   1.000
_cell.length_c   1.000
_cell.angle_alpha   90.00
_cell.angle_beta   90.00
_cell.angle_gamma   90.00
#
_symmetry.space_group_name_H-M   'P 1'
#
loop_
_entity.id
_entity.type
_entity.pdbx_description
1 polymer ?
#
loop_
_entity_poly.entity_id
_entity_poly.type
_entity_poly.pdbx_seq_one_letter_code
_entity_poly.pdbx_strand_id
1 'polypeptide(L)' 'MLVNSNNAYAPTGGQAPVIFRPADTARHPEVRFIASDVVNVRKPSHHDPDKLARTIMRKVWQA' A
#
# COMPACT_ATOMS: atom_id res chain seq x y z
N MET A 1 -8.81 -4.32 -9.18
CA MET A 1 -8.34 -5.16 -8.06
C MET A 1 -7.12 -4.47 -7.45
N LEU A 2 -7.26 -3.83 -6.28
CA LEU A 2 -6.15 -3.20 -5.59
C LEU A 2 -5.40 -4.28 -4.80
N VAL A 3 -4.11 -4.46 -5.10
CA VAL A 3 -3.26 -5.43 -4.42
C VAL A 3 -2.08 -4.64 -3.83
N ASN A 4 -2.20 -4.21 -2.58
CA ASN A 4 -1.07 -3.66 -1.80
C ASN A 4 -0.52 -4.69 -0.79
N SER A 5 -0.64 -5.96 -1.14
CA SER A 5 0.08 -7.03 -0.49
C SER A 5 0.84 -7.64 -1.64
N ASN A 6 2.15 -7.44 -1.72
CA ASN A 6 2.93 -8.11 -2.74
C ASN A 6 2.85 -9.61 -2.44
N ASN A 7 1.86 -10.30 -3.02
CA ASN A 7 1.58 -11.73 -2.76
C ASN A 7 2.75 -12.63 -3.18
N ALA A 8 3.73 -12.08 -3.90
CA ALA A 8 4.98 -12.73 -4.24
C ALA A 8 5.90 -12.94 -3.02
N TYR A 9 5.65 -12.26 -1.90
CA TYR A 9 6.55 -12.32 -0.75
C TYR A 9 5.78 -12.39 0.58
N ALA A 10 6.17 -13.34 1.43
CA ALA A 10 5.60 -13.49 2.76
C ALA A 10 6.01 -12.31 3.66
N PRO A 11 5.09 -11.75 4.47
CA PRO A 11 5.45 -10.79 5.50
C PRO A 11 6.43 -11.43 6.49
N THR A 12 7.49 -10.71 6.84
CA THR A 12 8.46 -11.19 7.83
C THR A 12 7.85 -11.15 9.23
N GLY A 13 8.11 -12.18 10.06
CA GLY A 13 7.71 -12.18 11.47
C GLY A 13 6.33 -12.76 11.78
N GLY A 14 5.77 -13.62 10.91
CA GLY A 14 4.51 -14.33 11.16
C GLY A 14 3.25 -13.47 11.01
N GLN A 15 3.39 -12.24 10.53
CA GLN A 15 2.25 -11.34 10.30
C GLN A 15 1.51 -11.72 9.02
N ALA A 16 0.18 -11.60 9.04
CA ALA A 16 -0.62 -11.79 7.83
C ALA A 16 -0.44 -10.58 6.89
N PRO A 17 -0.47 -10.79 5.55
CA PRO A 17 -0.45 -9.69 4.60
C PRO A 17 -1.67 -8.78 4.82
N VAL A 18 -1.48 -7.47 4.76
CA VAL A 18 -2.59 -6.51 4.81
C VAL A 18 -3.27 -6.51 3.44
N ILE A 19 -4.45 -7.11 3.36
CA ILE A 19 -5.26 -7.16 2.14
C ILE A 19 -6.26 -6.02 2.16
N PHE A 20 -6.13 -5.09 1.22
CA PHE A 20 -7.13 -4.05 1.02
C PHE A 20 -8.35 -4.62 0.29
N ARG A 21 -9.55 -4.45 0.85
CA ARG A 21 -10.80 -4.85 0.20
C ARG A 21 -11.54 -3.60 -0.26
N PRO A 22 -12.08 -3.57 -1.50
CA PRO A 22 -12.88 -2.43 -1.97
C PRO A 22 -14.08 -2.12 -1.05
N ALA A 23 -14.62 -3.10 -0.34
CA ALA A 23 -15.70 -2.88 0.63
C ALA A 23 -15.27 -2.03 1.84
N ASP A 24 -13.97 -1.95 2.14
CA ASP A 24 -13.44 -1.16 3.25
C ASP A 24 -13.56 0.35 2.98
N THR A 25 -13.61 0.77 1.70
CA THR A 25 -13.85 2.18 1.36
C THR A 25 -15.24 2.64 1.74
N ALA A 26 -16.24 1.76 1.61
CA ALA A 26 -17.63 2.07 1.95
C ALA A 26 -17.83 2.23 3.47
N ARG A 27 -16.95 1.66 4.29
CA ARG A 27 -17.00 1.78 5.76
C ARG A 27 -16.40 3.09 6.26
N HIS A 28 -15.52 3.70 5.48
CA HIS A 28 -14.78 4.91 5.84
C HIS A 28 -14.86 5.96 4.73
N PRO A 29 -16.06 6.54 4.51
CA PRO A 29 -16.26 7.55 3.45
C PRO A 29 -15.41 8.82 3.67
N GLU A 30 -14.97 9.09 4.90
CA GLU A 30 -14.07 10.17 5.26
C GLU A 30 -12.61 9.94 4.82
N VAL A 31 -12.26 8.70 4.46
CA VAL A 31 -10.88 8.32 4.12
C VAL A 31 -10.73 8.13 2.61
N ARG A 32 -9.76 8.86 2.03
CA ARG A 32 -9.33 8.62 0.64
C ARG A 32 -8.20 7.61 0.60
N PHE A 33 -8.51 6.39 0.17
CA PHE A 33 -7.51 5.34 -0.03
C PHE A 33 -6.71 5.58 -1.32
N ILE A 34 -5.38 5.48 -1.22
CA ILE A 34 -4.47 5.65 -2.37
C ILE A 34 -3.80 4.31 -2.69
N ALA A 35 -4.15 3.77 -3.85
CA ALA A 35 -3.51 2.60 -4.43
C ALA A 35 -2.12 2.93 -4.98
N SER A 36 -1.07 2.25 -4.53
CA SER A 36 0.25 2.39 -5.15
C SER A 36 1.14 1.19 -4.87
N ASP A 37 1.96 0.78 -5.85
CA ASP A 37 3.08 -0.13 -5.58
C ASP A 37 4.20 0.66 -4.91
N VAL A 38 4.31 0.47 -3.61
CA VAL A 38 5.36 1.05 -2.77
C VAL A 38 6.17 -0.05 -2.10
N VAL A 39 6.13 -1.30 -2.57
CA VAL A 39 6.84 -2.39 -1.92
C VAL A 39 8.31 -2.39 -2.34
N ASN A 40 9.19 -2.58 -1.36
CA ASN A 40 10.61 -2.75 -1.56
C ASN A 40 10.91 -4.14 -2.10
N VAL A 41 11.50 -4.21 -3.29
CA VAL A 41 11.75 -5.48 -3.99
C VAL A 41 12.84 -6.32 -3.29
N ARG A 42 13.79 -5.67 -2.60
CA ARG A 42 14.87 -6.35 -1.86
C ARG A 42 14.45 -6.83 -0.49
N LYS A 43 13.57 -6.07 0.18
CA LYS A 43 13.01 -6.41 1.50
C LYS A 43 11.48 -6.25 1.46
N PRO A 44 10.75 -7.27 1.00
CA PRO A 44 9.32 -7.17 0.69
C PRO A 44 8.40 -6.86 1.87
N SER A 45 8.88 -7.01 3.10
CA SER A 45 8.17 -6.55 4.30
C SER A 45 8.27 -5.04 4.53
N HIS A 46 8.99 -4.30 3.68
CA HIS A 46 9.23 -2.87 3.81
C HIS A 46 8.66 -2.13 2.60
N HIS A 47 8.27 -0.88 2.83
CA HIS A 47 8.05 0.03 1.73
C HIS A 47 9.39 0.47 1.12
N ASP A 48 9.40 0.69 -0.19
CA ASP A 48 10.45 1.41 -0.88
C ASP A 48 10.27 2.91 -0.59
N PRO A 49 11.23 3.57 0.10
CA PRO A 49 11.06 4.95 0.53
C PRO A 49 10.84 5.92 -0.64
N ASP A 50 11.53 5.72 -1.75
CA ASP A 50 11.45 6.62 -2.90
C ASP A 50 10.13 6.45 -3.66
N LYS A 51 9.66 5.21 -3.83
CA LYS A 51 8.32 4.95 -4.40
C LYS A 51 7.25 5.60 -3.54
N LEU A 52 7.31 5.42 -2.22
CA LEU A 52 6.34 5.98 -1.29
C LEU A 52 6.35 7.52 -1.32
N ALA A 53 7.52 8.14 -1.22
CA ALA A 53 7.68 9.58 -1.27
C ALA A 53 7.10 10.17 -2.58
N ARG A 54 7.42 9.58 -3.74
CA ARG A 54 6.86 10.01 -5.03
C ARG A 54 5.35 9.90 -5.08
N THR A 55 4.76 8.85 -4.52
CA THR A 55 3.31 8.67 -4.47
C THR A 55 2.65 9.75 -3.62
N ILE A 56 3.18 10.02 -2.42
CA ILE A 56 2.67 11.08 -1.54
C ILE A 56 2.76 12.44 -2.24
N MET A 57 3.92 12.79 -2.79
CA MET A 57 4.12 14.07 -3.47
C MET A 57 3.24 14.23 -4.71
N ARG A 58 2.94 13.15 -5.45
CA ARG A 58 2.06 13.26 -6.64
C ARG A 58 0.58 13.27 -6.30
N LYS A 59 0.15 12.55 -5.28
CA LYS A 59 -1.29 12.30 -5.02
C LYS A 59 -1.86 13.12 -3.87
N VAL A 60 -1.02 13.55 -2.94
CA VAL A 60 -1.42 14.38 -1.79
C VAL A 60 -1.08 15.85 -2.05
N TRP A 61 0.12 16.14 -2.56
CA TRP A 61 0.56 17.53 -2.73
C TRP A 61 -0.04 18.23 -3.97
N GLN A 62 -0.48 17.49 -4.99
CA GLN A 62 -1.20 18.05 -6.14
C GLN A 62 -2.73 18.09 -5.93
N ALA A 63 -3.22 17.78 -4.73
CA ALA A 63 -4.65 17.77 -4.41
C ALA A 63 -5.13 19.12 -3.90
#